data_AF-A0AB39XBL8-F1
#
_entry.id   AF-A0AB39XBL8-F1
#
_cell.length_a   1.000
_cell.length_b   1.000
_cell.length_c   1.000
_cell.angle_alpha   90.00
_cell.angle_beta   90.00
_cell.angle_gamma   90.00
#
_symmetry.space_group_name_H-M   'P 1'
#
loop_
_entity.id
_entity.type
_entity.pdbx_description
1 polymer ?
#
loop_
_entity_poly.entity_id
_entity_poly.type
_entity_poly.pdbx_seq_one_letter_code
_entity_poly.pdbx_strand_id
1 'polypeptide(L)'
;MRSNGLAGAIVACSIRTIEPTTGFHEAGGDRIDAFGRGAFDIALTLAGAAEGMVGREGPHMFSWLRDNPQAKERFSDRKQWIALLNRERDWLKHGGDAQMEIECAPAAFMIARAASKLEAWTPKMEAFRAWLMRHVEEI
;
A
#
# COMPACT_ATOMS: atom_id res chain seq x y z
N MET A 1 16.61 -17.32 25.22
CA MET A 1 17.21 -16.76 23.99
C MET A 1 16.67 -17.53 22.80
N ARG A 2 15.85 -16.87 21.95
CA ARG A 2 15.59 -17.17 20.54
C ARG A 2 14.31 -16.45 20.12
N SER A 3 14.45 -15.41 19.30
CA SER A 3 13.44 -14.94 18.34
C SER A 3 14.16 -14.23 17.18
N ASN A 4 14.91 -15.00 16.40
CA ASN A 4 15.23 -14.68 15.01
C ASN A 4 14.07 -15.22 14.17
N GLY A 5 13.40 -14.40 13.36
CA GLY A 5 12.31 -14.93 12.52
C GLY A 5 11.48 -13.92 11.74
N LEU A 6 12.05 -12.81 11.26
CA LEU A 6 11.40 -11.97 10.24
C LEU A 6 12.11 -12.02 8.87
N ALA A 7 13.18 -12.82 8.75
CA ALA A 7 13.99 -12.92 7.54
C ALA A 7 13.62 -14.09 6.61
N GLY A 8 12.49 -14.78 6.83
CA GLY A 8 12.29 -16.13 6.27
C GLY A 8 10.98 -16.44 5.56
N ALA A 9 10.11 -15.47 5.25
CA ALA A 9 8.78 -15.79 4.70
C ALA A 9 8.34 -14.86 3.57
N ILE A 10 9.17 -14.77 2.52
CA ILE A 10 8.72 -14.30 1.19
C ILE A 10 8.96 -15.43 0.19
N VAL A 11 8.32 -16.59 0.41
CA VAL A 11 8.18 -17.64 -0.62
C VAL A 11 6.87 -18.39 -0.36
N ALA A 12 5.87 -18.14 -1.22
CA ALA A 12 4.94 -19.14 -1.78
C ALA A 12 3.85 -18.41 -2.57
N CYS A 13 3.90 -18.60 -3.89
CA CYS A 13 2.85 -18.24 -4.82
C CYS A 13 1.59 -19.08 -4.53
N SER A 14 0.45 -18.43 -4.30
CA SER A 14 -0.87 -19.07 -4.40
C SER A 14 -1.90 -18.00 -4.69
N ILE A 15 -2.43 -18.04 -5.92
CA ILE A 15 -3.58 -17.25 -6.37
C ILE A 15 -4.79 -17.69 -5.53
N ARG A 16 -5.46 -16.75 -4.85
CA ARG A 16 -6.78 -16.98 -4.24
C ARG A 16 -7.82 -16.09 -4.91
N THR A 17 -8.92 -16.72 -5.32
CA THR A 17 -10.17 -16.07 -5.72
C THR A 17 -10.83 -15.45 -4.48
N ILE A 18 -11.23 -14.18 -4.54
CA ILE A 18 -11.88 -13.46 -3.43
C ILE A 18 -13.39 -13.39 -3.71
N GLU A 19 -14.20 -14.01 -2.86
CA GLU A 19 -15.66 -13.78 -2.80
C GLU A 19 -15.96 -12.55 -1.91
N PRO A 20 -17.05 -11.81 -2.16
CA PRO A 20 -17.40 -10.64 -1.37
C PRO A 20 -17.99 -11.09 -0.02
N THR A 21 -17.14 -11.30 0.99
CA THR A 21 -17.60 -11.58 2.35
C THR A 21 -17.19 -10.49 3.32
N THR A 22 -18.22 -9.97 4.00
CA THR A 22 -18.24 -9.37 5.34
C THR A 22 -16.97 -9.64 6.16
N GLY A 23 -16.04 -8.67 6.21
CA GLY A 23 -14.79 -8.87 6.95
C GLY A 23 -13.73 -7.79 6.74
N PHE A 24 -14.05 -6.51 6.99
CA PHE A 24 -13.11 -5.39 6.88
C PHE A 24 -11.83 -5.56 7.76
N HIS A 25 -11.90 -6.42 8.78
CA HIS A 25 -10.78 -6.73 9.68
C HIS A 25 -9.71 -7.65 9.05
N GLU A 26 -10.02 -8.44 8.01
CA GLU A 26 -9.07 -9.35 7.36
C GLU A 26 -8.57 -8.85 5.99
N ALA A 27 -9.39 -8.09 5.26
CA ALA A 27 -9.06 -7.49 3.95
C ALA A 27 -7.85 -6.53 3.97
N GLY A 28 -7.41 -6.14 5.18
CA GLY A 28 -6.18 -5.42 5.41
C GLY A 28 -4.91 -6.11 4.93
N GLY A 29 -4.91 -7.45 4.97
CA GLY A 29 -3.71 -8.25 4.81
C GLY A 29 -3.33 -8.56 3.37
N ASP A 30 -4.29 -8.70 2.46
CA ASP A 30 -4.03 -9.26 1.12
C ASP A 30 -3.17 -8.34 0.26
N ARG A 31 -3.39 -7.02 0.35
CA ARG A 31 -2.55 -6.01 -0.32
C ARG A 31 -1.12 -5.98 0.23
N ILE A 32 -0.95 -6.19 1.54
CA ILE A 32 0.36 -6.24 2.20
C ILE A 32 1.08 -7.56 1.84
N ASP A 33 0.35 -8.66 1.70
CA ASP A 33 0.92 -9.93 1.25
C ASP A 33 1.35 -9.89 -0.21
N ALA A 34 0.53 -9.30 -1.08
CA ALA A 34 0.89 -9.08 -2.49
C ALA A 34 2.15 -8.20 -2.59
N PHE A 35 2.19 -7.12 -1.81
CA PHE A 35 3.36 -6.24 -1.71
C PHE A 35 4.61 -6.99 -1.24
N GLY A 36 4.49 -7.80 -0.19
CA GLY A 36 5.59 -8.62 0.31
C GLY A 36 6.14 -9.60 -0.72
N ARG A 37 5.33 -10.05 -1.68
CA ARG A 37 5.75 -10.92 -2.80
C ARG A 37 6.31 -10.19 -4.01
N GLY A 38 6.37 -8.85 -3.99
CA GLY A 38 6.76 -8.04 -5.16
C GLY A 38 5.66 -7.92 -6.22
N ALA A 39 4.43 -8.35 -5.93
CA ALA A 39 3.28 -8.22 -6.82
C ALA A 39 2.63 -6.84 -6.65
N PHE A 40 3.33 -5.80 -7.11
CA PHE A 40 2.99 -4.40 -6.84
C PHE A 40 1.72 -3.93 -7.55
N ASP A 41 1.44 -4.46 -8.73
CA ASP A 41 0.20 -4.26 -9.48
C ASP A 41 -1.03 -4.79 -8.72
N ILE A 42 -0.94 -6.01 -8.18
CA ILE A 42 -1.98 -6.63 -7.36
C ILE A 42 -2.14 -5.85 -6.06
N ALA A 43 -1.04 -5.49 -5.41
CA ALA A 43 -1.04 -4.72 -4.17
C ALA A 43 -1.72 -3.35 -4.36
N LEU A 44 -1.39 -2.64 -5.44
CA LEU A 44 -1.96 -1.35 -5.79
C LEU A 44 -3.46 -1.47 -6.09
N THR A 45 -3.85 -2.48 -6.85
CA THR A 45 -5.25 -2.75 -7.18
C THR A 45 -6.08 -3.01 -5.93
N LEU A 46 -5.62 -3.92 -5.05
CA LEU A 46 -6.32 -4.24 -3.81
C LEU A 46 -6.39 -3.03 -2.86
N ALA A 47 -5.33 -2.22 -2.80
CA ALA A 47 -5.36 -0.97 -2.04
C ALA A 47 -6.35 0.04 -2.60
N GLY A 48 -6.40 0.21 -3.93
CA GLY A 48 -7.34 1.11 -4.60
C GLY A 48 -8.80 0.65 -4.49
N ALA A 49 -9.05 -0.66 -4.45
CA ALA A 49 -10.36 -1.24 -4.17
C ALA A 49 -10.77 -0.98 -2.72
N ALA A 50 -9.88 -1.27 -1.77
CA ALA A 50 -10.11 -1.02 -0.34
C ALA A 50 -10.43 0.45 -0.07
N GLU A 51 -9.64 1.39 -0.61
CA GLU A 51 -9.92 2.83 -0.49
C GLU A 51 -11.30 3.22 -1.04
N GLY A 52 -11.70 2.65 -2.19
CA GLY A 52 -13.02 2.87 -2.78
C GLY A 52 -14.18 2.38 -1.90
N MET A 53 -13.96 1.32 -1.12
CA MET A 53 -14.96 0.73 -0.22
C MET A 53 -15.07 1.47 1.12
N VAL A 54 -13.97 2.01 1.66
CA VAL A 54 -13.96 2.74 2.95
C VAL A 54 -14.60 4.13 2.83
N GLY A 55 -14.68 4.68 1.61
CA GLY A 55 -15.10 6.06 1.37
C GLY A 55 -13.92 7.04 1.40
N ARG A 56 -14.08 8.20 0.75
CA ARG A 56 -12.98 9.18 0.57
C ARG A 56 -12.71 10.04 1.81
N GLU A 57 -13.64 10.05 2.76
CA GLU A 57 -13.55 10.77 4.03
C GLU A 57 -12.47 10.11 4.92
N GLY A 58 -11.55 10.89 5.47
CA GLY A 58 -10.51 10.41 6.38
C GLY A 58 -9.18 11.12 6.20
N PRO A 59 -8.24 10.96 7.14
CA PRO A 59 -6.93 11.63 7.12
C PRO A 59 -6.28 11.51 5.75
N HIS A 60 -5.75 12.62 5.25
CA HIS A 60 -4.81 12.54 4.14
C HIS A 60 -3.63 11.71 4.63
N MET A 61 -3.41 10.53 4.07
CA MET A 61 -2.23 9.67 4.28
C MET A 61 -0.94 10.47 4.44
N PHE A 62 -0.84 11.52 3.63
CA PHE A 62 0.30 12.40 3.57
C PHE A 62 0.58 13.16 4.85
N SER A 63 -0.31 13.28 5.83
CA SER A 63 -0.01 14.07 7.04
C SER A 63 1.20 13.51 7.77
N TRP A 64 1.18 12.24 8.16
CA TRP A 64 2.26 11.62 8.92
C TRP A 64 3.48 11.27 8.08
N LEU A 65 3.30 10.97 6.77
CA LEU A 65 4.41 10.80 5.82
C LEU A 65 5.10 12.14 5.55
N ARG A 66 4.38 13.23 5.26
CA ARG A 66 4.94 14.58 5.07
C ARG A 66 5.70 15.06 6.29
N ASP A 67 5.21 14.74 7.48
CA ASP A 67 5.80 15.22 8.72
C ASP A 67 7.05 14.40 9.10
N ASN A 68 7.28 13.23 8.46
CA ASN A 68 8.52 12.48 8.57
C ASN A 68 9.67 13.23 7.84
N PRO A 69 10.77 13.59 8.54
CA PRO A 69 11.95 14.20 7.91
C PRO A 69 12.49 13.42 6.71
N GLN A 70 12.49 12.09 6.77
CA GLN A 70 12.99 11.17 5.75
C GLN A 70 12.18 11.22 4.45
N ALA A 71 10.89 11.48 4.58
CA ALA A 71 9.96 11.55 3.46
C ALA A 71 9.96 12.95 2.79
N LYS A 72 10.29 14.02 3.52
CA LYS A 72 10.25 15.40 2.99
C LYS A 72 11.13 15.61 1.76
N GLU A 73 12.28 14.96 1.72
CA GLU A 73 13.21 15.05 0.59
C GLU A 73 12.64 14.35 -0.66
N ARG A 74 11.99 13.20 -0.46
CA ARG A 74 11.36 12.40 -1.53
C ARG A 74 10.05 12.99 -2.06
N PHE A 75 9.27 13.67 -1.21
CA PHE A 75 7.95 14.24 -1.53
C PHE A 75 7.96 15.77 -1.69
N SER A 76 9.06 16.35 -2.20
CA SER A 76 9.18 17.80 -2.40
C SER A 76 8.06 18.40 -3.26
N ASP A 77 7.54 17.65 -4.24
CA ASP A 77 6.32 17.99 -4.97
C ASP A 77 5.17 17.01 -4.69
N ARG A 78 4.38 17.34 -3.66
CA ARG A 78 3.16 16.60 -3.28
C ARG A 78 2.17 16.44 -4.44
N LYS A 79 2.04 17.43 -5.34
CA LYS A 79 1.05 17.38 -6.42
C LYS A 79 1.45 16.34 -7.47
N GLN A 80 2.72 16.29 -7.83
CA GLN A 80 3.24 15.28 -8.76
C GLN A 80 3.06 13.87 -8.22
N TRP A 81 3.32 13.68 -6.93
CA TRP A 81 3.12 12.38 -6.28
C TRP A 81 1.67 11.93 -6.27
N ILE A 82 0.74 12.82 -5.91
CA ILE A 82 -0.69 12.50 -5.95
C ILE A 82 -1.12 12.18 -7.40
N ALA A 83 -0.60 12.92 -8.37
CA ALA A 83 -0.88 12.67 -9.78
C ALA A 83 -0.36 11.30 -10.23
N LEU A 84 0.84 10.89 -9.79
CA LEU A 84 1.41 9.57 -10.07
C LEU A 84 0.54 8.44 -9.50
N LEU A 85 0.23 8.49 -8.20
CA LEU A 85 -0.57 7.45 -7.54
C LEU A 85 -1.99 7.36 -8.14
N ASN A 86 -2.55 8.48 -8.57
CA ASN A 86 -3.84 8.48 -9.26
C ASN A 86 -3.71 7.91 -10.67
N ARG A 87 -2.67 8.28 -11.43
CA ARG A 87 -2.40 7.74 -12.77
C ARG A 87 -2.31 6.22 -12.75
N GLU A 88 -1.49 5.66 -11.88
CA GLU A 88 -1.28 4.20 -11.82
C GLU A 88 -2.55 3.45 -11.37
N ARG A 89 -3.23 3.97 -10.33
CA ARG A 89 -4.52 3.44 -9.89
C ARG A 89 -5.56 3.49 -11.01
N ASP A 90 -5.66 4.61 -11.71
CA ASP A 90 -6.69 4.82 -12.73
C ASP A 90 -6.37 4.02 -13.99
N TRP A 91 -5.09 3.84 -14.33
CA TRP A 91 -4.67 2.92 -15.40
C TRP A 91 -5.06 1.48 -15.09
N LEU A 92 -4.87 1.00 -13.86
CA LEU A 92 -5.35 -0.34 -13.46
C LEU A 92 -6.88 -0.49 -13.52
N LYS A 93 -7.63 0.61 -13.37
CA LYS A 93 -9.11 0.59 -13.40
C LYS A 93 -9.71 0.73 -14.79
N HIS A 94 -9.10 1.57 -15.61
CA HIS A 94 -9.68 2.03 -16.87
C HIS A 94 -8.82 1.68 -18.08
N GLY A 95 -7.66 1.07 -17.87
CA GLY A 95 -6.64 0.87 -18.90
C GLY A 95 -5.96 2.18 -19.30
N GLY A 96 -5.21 2.13 -20.40
CA GLY A 96 -4.51 3.27 -20.97
C GLY A 96 -3.37 2.82 -21.88
N ASP A 97 -2.15 3.24 -21.58
CA ASP A 97 -0.92 2.79 -22.26
C ASP A 97 -0.87 1.25 -22.37
N ALA A 98 -0.26 0.72 -23.43
CA ALA A 98 -0.24 -0.72 -23.71
C ALA A 98 0.46 -1.54 -22.61
N GLN A 99 1.40 -0.94 -21.89
CA GLN A 99 2.12 -1.50 -20.76
C GLN A 99 2.43 -0.39 -19.75
N MET A 100 2.45 -0.75 -18.47
CA MET A 100 2.84 0.14 -17.38
C MET A 100 3.62 -0.66 -16.34
N GLU A 101 4.75 -0.11 -15.90
CA GLU A 101 5.49 -0.63 -14.76
C GLU A 101 5.00 0.06 -13.50
N ILE A 102 4.71 -0.72 -12.46
CA ILE A 102 4.32 -0.22 -11.15
C ILE A 102 5.47 -0.51 -10.20
N GLU A 103 6.05 0.57 -9.68
CA GLU A 103 7.18 0.48 -8.77
C GLU A 103 6.74 0.14 -7.33
N CYS A 104 7.71 -0.26 -6.51
CA CYS A 104 7.51 -0.56 -5.09
C CYS A 104 6.91 0.63 -4.32
N ALA A 105 7.51 1.83 -4.48
CA ALA A 105 7.08 3.02 -3.77
C ALA A 105 5.60 3.37 -4.00
N PRO A 106 5.11 3.52 -5.25
CA PRO A 106 3.71 3.78 -5.52
C PRO A 106 2.74 2.75 -4.92
N ALA A 107 3.07 1.45 -4.98
CA ALA A 107 2.28 0.40 -4.35
C ALA A 107 2.25 0.53 -2.82
N ALA A 108 3.40 0.81 -2.20
CA ALA A 108 3.50 1.01 -0.75
C ALA A 108 2.66 2.22 -0.29
N PHE A 109 2.72 3.33 -1.03
CA PHE A 109 1.94 4.52 -0.73
C PHE A 109 0.45 4.30 -0.98
N MET A 110 0.06 3.53 -1.98
CA MET A 110 -1.35 3.19 -2.17
C MET A 110 -1.91 2.36 -0.99
N ILE A 111 -1.13 1.42 -0.46
CA ILE A 111 -1.51 0.67 0.76
C ILE A 111 -1.66 1.60 1.96
N ALA A 112 -0.67 2.48 2.18
CA ALA A 112 -0.71 3.47 3.25
C ALA A 112 -1.91 4.42 3.10
N ARG A 113 -2.32 4.74 1.86
CA ARG A 113 -3.46 5.62 1.57
C ARG A 113 -4.78 4.97 1.93
N ALA A 114 -4.94 3.71 1.56
CA ALA A 114 -6.11 2.94 1.93
C ALA A 114 -6.18 2.73 3.46
N ALA A 115 -5.05 2.40 4.09
CA ALA A 115 -4.99 2.17 5.54
C ALA A 115 -5.28 3.44 6.36
N SER A 116 -4.87 4.63 5.89
CA SER A 116 -5.08 5.89 6.63
C SER A 116 -6.56 6.30 6.75
N LYS A 117 -7.47 5.62 6.04
CA LYS A 117 -8.91 5.84 6.10
C LYS A 117 -9.60 4.97 7.17
N LEU A 118 -8.87 4.04 7.77
CA LEU A 118 -9.38 3.16 8.82
C LEU A 118 -9.22 3.82 10.19
N GLU A 119 -10.23 3.67 11.05
CA GLU A 119 -10.17 4.14 12.45
C GLU A 119 -9.18 3.33 13.29
N ALA A 120 -9.02 2.03 12.97
CA ALA A 120 -8.12 1.13 13.65
C ALA A 120 -7.25 0.36 12.65
N TRP A 121 -5.95 0.26 12.95
CA TRP A 121 -4.99 -0.48 12.14
C TRP A 121 -4.81 -1.88 12.74
N THR A 122 -4.76 -2.90 11.88
CA THR A 122 -4.44 -4.25 12.32
C THR A 122 -2.94 -4.36 12.66
N PRO A 123 -2.52 -5.35 13.46
CA PRO A 123 -1.09 -5.57 13.76
C PRO A 123 -0.21 -5.66 12.51
N LYS A 124 -0.76 -6.21 11.42
CA LYS A 124 -0.08 -6.31 10.13
C LYS A 124 0.09 -4.96 9.44
N MET A 125 -0.92 -4.08 9.51
CA MET A 125 -0.81 -2.71 8.99
C MET A 125 0.19 -1.90 9.79
N GLU A 126 0.24 -2.07 11.11
CA GLU A 126 1.23 -1.39 11.95
C GLU A 126 2.65 -1.90 11.65
N ALA A 127 2.83 -3.21 11.42
CA ALA A 127 4.10 -3.76 10.96
C ALA A 127 4.52 -3.20 9.59
N PHE A 128 3.57 -3.10 8.65
CA PHE A 128 3.79 -2.44 7.36
C PHE A 128 4.14 -0.97 7.51
N ARG A 129 3.46 -0.23 8.41
CA ARG A 129 3.76 1.16 8.73
C ARG A 129 5.20 1.35 9.20
N ALA A 130 5.62 0.53 10.16
CA ALA A 130 6.96 0.55 10.71
C ALA A 130 8.00 0.18 9.65
N TRP A 131 7.69 -0.77 8.77
CA TRP A 131 8.53 -1.08 7.62
C TRP A 131 8.65 0.13 6.66
N LEU A 132 7.53 0.71 6.24
CA LEU A 132 7.49 1.83 5.30
C LEU A 132 8.28 3.02 5.82
N MET A 133 8.12 3.35 7.10
CA MET A 133 8.84 4.47 7.72
C MET A 133 10.36 4.26 7.75
N ARG A 134 10.84 3.03 7.83
CA ARG A 134 12.29 2.74 7.83
C ARG A 134 12.91 2.77 6.43
N HIS A 135 12.13 2.57 5.38
CA HIS A 135 12.64 2.40 4.01
C HIS A 135 12.15 3.50 3.06
N VAL A 136 11.46 4.53 3.55
CA VAL A 136 10.85 5.58 2.69
C VAL A 136 11.87 6.35 1.84
N GLU A 137 13.14 6.36 2.25
CA GLU A 137 14.26 6.97 1.50
C GLU A 137 14.83 6.03 0.43
N GLU A 138 14.62 4.73 0.58
CA GLU A 138 15.24 3.66 -0.22
C GLU A 138 14.30 3.11 -1.30
N ILE A 139 13.00 3.46 -1.25
CA ILE A 139 11.96 2.98 -2.17
C ILE A 139 11.48 4.03 -3.17
#